data_AF-A0A919TEQ2-F1
#
_entry.id   AF-A0A919TEQ2-F1
#
_cell.length_a   1.000
_cell.length_b   1.000
_cell.length_c   1.000
_cell.angle_alpha   90.00
_cell.angle_beta   90.00
_cell.angle_gamma   90.00
#
_symmetry.space_group_name_H-M   'P 1'
#
loop_
_entity.id
_entity.type
_entity.pdbx_description
1 polymer ?
#
loop_
_entity_poly.entity_id
_entity_poly.type
_entity_poly.pdbx_seq_one_letter_code
_entity_poly.pdbx_strand_id
1 'polypeptide(L)'
;MPNAVIFVQTERFDVHAARCLDYCAAMRYDVAGLICGDWNAALQMLKDGLATVIVVSSMSQLDPQREPRIEIVPKRMNARRTTRPRLAARVAAR
;
A
#
# COMPACT_ATOMS: atom_id res chain seq x y z
N MET A 1 13.18 -5.25 3.88
CA MET A 1 12.08 -4.61 3.15
C MET A 1 11.08 -4.11 4.18
N PRO A 2 10.25 -3.08 3.91
CA PRO A 2 9.27 -2.61 4.88
C PRO A 2 8.22 -3.68 5.14
N ASN A 3 7.90 -3.93 6.41
CA ASN A 3 6.80 -4.80 6.79
C ASN A 3 5.51 -3.99 6.78
N ALA A 4 4.51 -4.46 6.04
CA ALA A 4 3.21 -3.84 5.90
C ALA A 4 2.12 -4.67 6.58
N VAL A 5 1.24 -4.00 7.32
CA VAL A 5 -0.07 -4.56 7.66
C VAL A 5 -1.11 -3.95 6.73
N ILE A 6 -1.96 -4.78 6.17
CA ILE A 6 -3.09 -4.35 5.35
C ILE A 6 -4.29 -4.18 6.27
N PHE A 7 -4.91 -3.00 6.26
CA PHE A 7 -6.19 -2.77 6.90
C PHE A 7 -7.28 -2.59 5.85
N VAL A 8 -8.37 -3.32 6.02
CA VAL A 8 -9.57 -3.22 5.19
C VAL A 8 -10.81 -3.18 6.05
N GLN A 9 -11.80 -2.39 5.62
CA GLN A 9 -13.14 -2.47 6.18
C GLN A 9 -13.87 -3.71 5.66
N THR A 10 -14.86 -4.17 6.43
CA THR A 10 -15.67 -5.35 6.12
C THR A 10 -16.43 -5.18 4.81
N GLU A 11 -16.85 -3.95 4.51
CA GLU A 11 -17.51 -3.60 3.27
C GLU A 11 -16.52 -3.72 2.10
N ARG A 12 -16.90 -4.49 1.07
CA ARG A 12 -16.08 -4.69 -0.14
C ARG A 12 -14.67 -5.23 0.14
N PHE A 13 -14.54 -6.04 1.19
CA PHE A 13 -13.31 -6.69 1.63
C PHE A 13 -12.47 -7.21 0.46
N ASP A 14 -13.02 -8.07 -0.39
CA ASP A 14 -12.27 -8.75 -1.46
C ASP A 14 -11.57 -7.77 -2.41
N VAL A 15 -12.31 -6.74 -2.85
CA VAL A 15 -11.81 -5.75 -3.80
C VAL A 15 -10.74 -4.86 -3.15
N HIS A 16 -10.91 -4.53 -1.88
CA HIS A 16 -9.98 -3.69 -1.14
C HIS A 16 -8.70 -4.44 -0.76
N ALA A 17 -8.82 -5.69 -0.31
CA ALA A 17 -7.72 -6.57 0.04
C ALA A 17 -6.84 -6.86 -1.18
N ALA A 18 -7.44 -7.26 -2.31
CA ALA A 18 -6.70 -7.54 -3.55
C ALA A 18 -5.88 -6.31 -4.00
N ARG A 19 -6.49 -5.13 -3.97
CA ARG A 19 -5.82 -3.88 -4.35
C ARG A 19 -4.63 -3.54 -3.44
N CYS A 20 -4.77 -3.76 -2.13
CA CYS A 20 -3.71 -3.53 -1.16
C CYS A 20 -2.57 -4.54 -1.31
N LEU A 21 -2.89 -5.81 -1.61
CA LEU A 21 -1.90 -6.84 -1.90
C LEU A 21 -1.10 -6.52 -3.16
N ASP A 22 -1.77 -6.13 -4.25
CA ASP A 22 -1.10 -5.70 -5.49
C ASP A 22 -0.14 -4.54 -5.23
N TYR A 23 -0.54 -3.58 -4.38
CA TYR A 23 0.29 -2.45 -4.01
C TYR A 23 1.52 -2.87 -3.21
N CYS A 24 1.35 -3.74 -2.22
CA CYS A 24 2.46 -4.29 -1.43
C CYS A 24 3.46 -5.01 -2.35
N ALA A 25 2.97 -5.80 -3.31
CA ALA A 25 3.82 -6.48 -4.29
C ALA A 25 4.59 -5.47 -5.17
N ALA A 26 3.93 -4.43 -5.68
CA ALA A 26 4.55 -3.40 -6.50
C ALA A 26 5.62 -2.58 -5.75
N MET A 27 5.39 -2.32 -4.46
CA MET A 27 6.29 -1.58 -3.59
C MET A 27 7.36 -2.45 -2.89
N ARG A 28 7.29 -3.77 -3.08
CA ARG A 28 8.16 -4.77 -2.43
C ARG A 28 8.08 -4.72 -0.91
N TYR A 29 6.87 -4.64 -0.38
CA TYR A 29 6.59 -4.77 1.05
C TYR A 29 6.41 -6.25 1.41
N ASP A 30 6.92 -6.62 2.58
CA ASP A 30 6.64 -7.90 3.19
C ASP A 30 5.31 -7.78 3.95
N VAL A 31 4.31 -8.57 3.59
CA VAL A 31 2.98 -8.48 4.22
C VAL A 31 3.02 -9.25 5.55
N ALA A 32 3.02 -8.51 6.65
CA ALA A 32 3.02 -9.06 8.01
C ALA A 32 1.63 -9.54 8.44
N GLY A 33 0.57 -8.99 7.85
CA GLY A 33 -0.80 -9.39 8.18
C GLY A 33 -1.86 -8.62 7.39
N LEU A 34 -3.09 -9.15 7.45
CA LEU A 34 -4.29 -8.54 6.90
C LEU A 34 -5.36 -8.51 7.99
N ILE A 35 -5.84 -7.31 8.31
CA ILE A 35 -6.79 -7.08 9.39
C ILE A 35 -8.08 -6.48 8.81
N CYS A 36 -9.21 -7.07 9.19
CA CYS A 36 -10.54 -6.67 8.74
C CYS A 36 -11.32 -6.04 9.91
N GLY A 37 -11.76 -4.80 9.75
CA GLY A 37 -12.67 -4.13 10.69
C GLY A 37 -12.08 -3.73 12.06
N ASP A 38 -10.92 -4.26 12.44
CA ASP A 38 -10.25 -3.94 13.70
C ASP A 38 -9.05 -3.00 13.50
N TRP A 39 -9.31 -1.69 13.51
CA TRP A 39 -8.24 -0.70 13.36
C TRP A 39 -7.22 -0.75 14.51
N ASN A 40 -7.66 -1.04 15.73
CA ASN A 40 -6.78 -1.09 16.89
C ASN A 40 -5.78 -2.24 16.79
N ALA A 41 -6.18 -3.38 16.25
CA ALA A 41 -5.25 -4.48 15.98
C ALA A 41 -4.18 -4.08 14.94
N ALA A 42 -4.53 -3.31 13.91
CA ALA A 42 -3.55 -2.79 12.93
C ALA A 42 -2.57 -1.79 13.56
N LEU A 43 -3.05 -0.92 14.44
CA LEU A 43 -2.19 -0.03 15.22
C LEU A 43 -1.30 -0.81 16.20
N GLN A 44 -1.82 -1.87 16.81
CA GLN A 44 -1.04 -2.71 17.72
C GLN A 44 0.13 -3.36 17.00
N MET A 45 -0.04 -3.82 15.75
CA MET A 45 1.06 -4.33 14.94
C MET A 45 2.16 -3.30 14.68
N LEU A 46 1.82 -2.00 14.57
CA LEU A 46 2.83 -0.94 14.49
C LEU A 46 3.56 -0.76 15.83
N LYS A 47 2.81 -0.75 16.95
CA LYS A 47 3.37 -0.59 18.30
C LYS A 47 4.31 -1.74 18.69
N ASP A 48 3.94 -2.97 18.29
CA ASP A 48 4.72 -4.18 18.55
C ASP A 48 5.92 -4.31 17.60
N GLY A 49 6.06 -3.41 16.62
CA GLY A 49 7.13 -3.46 15.61
C GLY A 49 6.97 -4.57 14.57
N LEU A 50 5.82 -5.26 14.55
CA LEU A 50 5.50 -6.31 13.57
C LEU A 50 5.30 -5.72 12.17
N ALA A 51 4.76 -4.50 12.11
CA ALA A 51 4.63 -3.72 10.89
C ALA A 51 5.25 -2.33 11.07
N THR A 52 5.67 -1.74 9.97
CA THR A 52 6.23 -0.37 9.91
C THR A 52 5.32 0.59 9.14
N VAL A 53 4.34 0.05 8.39
CA VAL A 53 3.37 0.81 7.60
C VAL A 53 2.02 0.11 7.64
N ILE A 54 0.94 0.90 7.69
CA ILE A 54 -0.42 0.44 7.44
C ILE A 54 -0.78 0.82 6.00
N VAL A 55 -1.23 -0.16 5.21
CA VAL A 55 -1.70 0.03 3.84
C VAL A 55 -3.23 -0.04 3.83
N VAL A 56 -3.87 1.02 3.32
CA VAL A 56 -5.33 1.12 3.18
C VAL A 56 -5.74 1.41 1.74
N SER A 57 -6.94 0.99 1.39
CA SER A 57 -7.47 1.14 0.03
C SER A 57 -8.23 2.46 -0.21
N SER A 58 -8.63 3.15 0.86
CA SER A 58 -9.38 4.42 0.82
C SER A 58 -9.06 5.31 2.02
N MET A 59 -9.08 6.61 1.82
CA MET A 59 -8.96 7.61 2.89
C MET A 59 -10.07 7.53 3.93
N SER A 60 -11.26 7.03 3.55
CA SER A 60 -12.37 6.80 4.48
C SER A 60 -12.09 5.70 5.52
N GLN A 61 -11.01 4.94 5.33
CA GLN A 61 -10.57 3.88 6.25
C GLN A 61 -9.57 4.38 7.29
N LEU A 62 -9.20 5.66 7.26
CA LEU A 62 -8.27 6.26 8.22
C LEU A 62 -8.97 6.66 9.51
N ASP A 63 -8.21 6.55 10.61
CA ASP A 63 -8.53 7.29 11.84
C ASP A 63 -8.53 8.81 11.55
N PRO A 64 -9.54 9.57 12.04
CA PRO A 64 -9.61 11.03 11.88
C PRO A 64 -8.36 11.78 12.35
N GLN A 65 -7.63 11.24 13.34
CA GLN A 65 -6.48 11.87 13.98
C GLN A 65 -5.14 11.60 13.26
N ARG A 66 -5.08 10.68 12.28
CA ARG A 66 -3.94 10.47 11.34
C ARG A 66 -2.53 10.26 11.94
N GLU A 67 -2.41 9.68 13.13
CA GLU A 67 -1.09 9.33 13.72
C GLU A 67 -0.81 7.83 13.56
N PRO A 68 -0.39 7.34 12.38
CA PRO A 68 1.03 7.10 12.05
C PRO A 68 1.37 7.24 10.53
N ARG A 69 2.60 6.87 10.08
CA ARG A 69 2.99 6.83 8.64
C ARG A 69 2.06 5.88 7.86
N ILE A 70 1.09 6.45 7.14
CA ILE A 70 0.11 5.71 6.35
C ILE A 70 0.33 5.98 4.87
N GLU A 71 0.34 4.92 4.07
CA GLU A 71 0.39 4.99 2.61
C GLU A 71 -0.96 4.59 2.01
N ILE A 72 -1.46 5.43 1.09
CA ILE A 72 -2.78 5.27 0.49
C ILE A 72 -2.64 4.66 -0.90
N VAL A 73 -3.33 3.55 -1.15
CA VAL A 73 -3.29 2.90 -2.46
C VAL A 73 -4.15 3.67 -3.47
N PRO A 74 -3.58 4.15 -4.60
CA PRO A 74 -4.32 4.98 -5.53
C PRO A 74 -5.41 4.23 -6.31
N LYS A 75 -6.51 4.97 -6.58
CA LYS A 75 -7.64 4.75 -7.53
C LYS A 75 -7.35 3.93 -8.79
N ARG A 76 -6.18 4.14 -9.38
CA ARG A 76 -5.85 3.67 -10.74
C ARG A 76 -4.45 3.07 -10.75
N MET A 77 -4.32 1.81 -10.33
CA MET A 77 -3.09 1.05 -10.56
C MET A 77 -3.18 0.15 -11.81
N ASN A 78 -4.31 0.16 -12.53
CA ASN A 78 -4.54 -0.67 -13.72
C ASN A 78 -4.19 0.01 -15.05
N ALA A 79 -3.31 1.02 -15.05
CA ALA A 79 -2.82 1.62 -16.28
C ALA A 79 -1.39 1.17 -16.58
N ARG A 80 -1.28 0.03 -17.27
CA ARG A 80 -0.19 -0.37 -18.19
C ARG A 80 1.21 0.14 -17.84
N ARG A 81 2.04 -0.76 -17.27
CA ARG A 81 3.50 -0.69 -17.44
C ARG A 81 3.91 -1.58 -18.62
N THR A 82 3.49 -1.19 -19.83
CA THR A 82 4.06 -1.69 -21.09
C THR A 82 4.67 -0.51 -21.83
N THR A 83 5.83 -0.05 -21.36
CA THR A 83 6.70 0.77 -22.20
C THR A 83 8.10 0.26 -22.01
N ARG A 84 8.54 -0.51 -23.02
CA ARG A 84 9.95 -0.83 -23.30
C ARG A 84 10.83 0.39 -22.98
N PRO A 85 12.03 0.21 -22.40
CA PRO A 85 12.96 1.30 -22.25
C PRO A 85 13.32 1.82 -23.65
N ARG A 86 12.87 3.03 -24.00
CA ARG A 86 13.43 3.76 -25.14
C ARG A 86 14.81 4.22 -24.71
N LEU A 87 15.81 3.54 -25.26
CA LEU A 87 17.20 3.99 -25.33
C LEU A 87 17.22 5.40 -25.94
N ALA A 88 17.35 6.44 -25.10
CA ALA A 88 17.65 7.79 -25.57
C ALA A 88 19.15 7.85 -25.82
N ALA A 89 19.54 7.70 -27.08
CA ALA A 89 20.89 7.87 -27.55
C ALA A 89 21.42 9.28 -27.23
N ARG A 90 22.69 9.35 -26.82
CA ARG A 90 23.51 10.57 -26.77
C ARG A 90 23.56 11.21 -28.14
N VAL A 91 23.44 12.54 -28.21
CA VAL A 91 24.24 13.37 -29.14
C VAL A 91 24.61 14.67 -28.43
N ALA A 92 25.93 14.91 -28.38
CA ALA A 92 26.56 16.17 -28.00
C ALA A 92 26.79 17.03 -29.25
N ALA A 93 26.72 18.35 -29.12
CA ALA A 93 27.41 19.35 -29.95
C ALA A 93 27.12 20.73 -29.31
N ARG A 94 28.11 21.34 -28.67
CA ARG A 94 29.10 22.32 -29.19
C ARG A 94 28.64 23.75 -28.93
#